data_AF-A0A7Y0KPR5-F1
#
_entry.id   AF-A0A7Y0KPR5-F1
#
_cell.length_a   1.000
_cell.length_b   1.000
_cell.length_c   1.000
_cell.angle_alpha   90.00
_cell.angle_beta   90.00
_cell.angle_gamma   90.00
#
_symmetry.space_group_name_H-M   'P 1'
#
loop_
_entity.id
_entity.type
_entity.pdbx_description
1 polymer ?
#
loop_
_entity_poly.entity_id
_entity_poly.type
_entity_poly.pdbx_seq_one_letter_code
_entity_poly.pdbx_strand_id
1 'polypeptide(L)'
;MTALTRRPSVLTGVVLLALFGLVDLLSPWIFPAPADAPAIANTLTLVFGVLALVVLGVWLATGARWAMWVSVVIRVIGAVFSVMAFTDPTVSTGFVVANVVYLVLSVVAIVLVVPTLRAPSRDPGGTALTGQV
;
A
#
# COMPACT_ATOMS: atom_id res chain seq x y z
N MET A 1 -15.13 10.83 12.70
CA MET A 1 -14.98 9.62 11.85
C MET A 1 -16.11 9.42 10.81
N THR A 2 -17.00 10.38 10.56
CA THR A 2 -18.31 10.11 9.90
C THR A 2 -18.43 10.41 8.40
N ALA A 3 -17.44 11.06 7.77
CA ALA A 3 -17.57 11.48 6.36
C ALA A 3 -16.92 10.50 5.35
N LEU A 4 -15.89 9.75 5.74
CA LEU A 4 -15.12 8.88 4.83
C LEU A 4 -15.70 7.46 4.70
N THR A 5 -16.45 7.00 5.71
CA THR A 5 -17.23 5.75 5.69
C THR A 5 -18.40 5.76 4.71
N ARG A 6 -18.75 6.90 4.09
CA ARG A 6 -19.85 7.00 3.11
C ARG A 6 -19.46 6.66 1.67
N ARG A 7 -18.17 6.48 1.37
CA ARG A 7 -17.73 6.10 0.02
C ARG A 7 -17.27 4.64 0.03
N PRO A 8 -18.15 3.69 -0.34
CA PRO A 8 -17.81 2.26 -0.30
C PRO A 8 -16.55 1.95 -1.14
N SER A 9 -16.33 2.70 -2.23
CA SER A 9 -15.12 2.61 -3.05
C SER A 9 -13.82 2.82 -2.28
N VAL A 10 -13.75 3.80 -1.38
CA VAL A 10 -12.53 4.08 -0.60
C VAL A 10 -12.26 2.94 0.37
N LEU A 11 -13.31 2.43 1.03
CA LEU A 11 -13.18 1.32 1.96
C LEU A 11 -12.72 0.04 1.24
N THR A 12 -13.26 -0.23 0.05
CA THR A 12 -12.77 -1.31 -0.82
C THR A 12 -11.29 -1.12 -1.17
N GLY A 13 -10.87 0.08 -1.55
CA GLY A 13 -9.47 0.38 -1.86
C GLY A 13 -8.55 0.14 -0.66
N VAL A 14 -8.96 0.57 0.53
CA VAL A 14 -8.23 0.35 1.79
C VAL A 14 -8.14 -1.13 2.12
N VAL A 15 -9.23 -1.88 2.01
CA VAL A 15 -9.23 -3.33 2.23
C VAL A 15 -8.28 -4.02 1.25
N LEU A 16 -8.28 -3.64 -0.03
CA LEU A 16 -7.35 -4.19 -1.01
C LEU A 16 -5.89 -3.86 -0.65
N LEU A 17 -5.58 -2.62 -0.25
CA LEU A 17 -4.24 -2.25 0.21
C LEU A 17 -3.83 -3.04 1.45
N ALA A 18 -4.74 -3.28 2.39
CA ALA A 18 -4.49 -4.10 3.58
C ALA A 18 -4.19 -5.56 3.20
N LEU A 19 -5.01 -6.15 2.32
CA LEU A 19 -4.80 -7.50 1.83
C LEU A 19 -3.45 -7.62 1.11
N PHE A 20 -3.06 -6.62 0.34
CA PHE A 20 -1.76 -6.61 -0.31
C PHE A 20 -0.60 -6.43 0.65
N GLY A 21 -0.71 -5.55 1.65
CA GLY A 21 0.29 -5.45 2.71
C GLY A 21 0.44 -6.76 3.47
N LEU A 22 -0.66 -7.51 3.65
CA LEU A 22 -0.63 -8.85 4.24
C LEU A 22 0.03 -9.88 3.31
N VAL A 23 -0.23 -9.82 2.00
CA VAL A 23 0.45 -10.68 1.02
C VAL A 23 1.96 -10.40 1.02
N ASP A 24 2.37 -9.13 1.02
CA ASP A 24 3.79 -8.74 1.09
C ASP A 24 4.45 -9.22 2.40
N LEU A 25 3.71 -9.12 3.51
CA LEU A 25 4.15 -9.60 4.83
C LEU A 25 4.36 -11.12 4.84
N LEU A 26 3.45 -11.87 4.23
CA LEU A 26 3.47 -13.34 4.25
C LEU A 26 4.25 -13.95 3.09
N SER A 27 4.64 -13.16 2.09
CA SER A 27 5.33 -13.62 0.89
C SER A 27 6.58 -14.45 1.18
N PRO A 28 7.44 -14.14 2.18
CA PRO A 28 8.64 -14.95 2.44
C PRO A 28 8.36 -16.41 2.78
N TRP A 29 7.17 -16.72 3.29
CA TRP A 29 6.77 -18.08 3.66
C TRP A 29 5.94 -18.78 2.57
N ILE A 30 5.15 -18.02 1.82
CA ILE A 30 4.27 -18.58 0.78
C ILE A 30 5.01 -18.69 -0.56
N PHE A 31 5.83 -17.68 -0.88
CA PHE A 31 6.58 -17.53 -2.11
C PHE A 31 8.03 -17.12 -1.77
N PRO A 32 8.80 -18.03 -1.13
CA PRO A 32 10.17 -17.72 -0.74
C PRO A 32 10.99 -17.33 -1.97
N ALA A 33 11.83 -16.29 -1.82
CA ALA A 33 12.75 -15.91 -2.88
C ALA A 33 13.66 -17.10 -3.30
N PRO A 34 14.01 -17.22 -4.58
CA PRO A 34 14.95 -18.22 -5.07
C PRO A 34 16.28 -18.16 -4.30
N ALA A 35 17.00 -19.29 -4.23
CA ALA A 35 18.30 -19.36 -3.54
C ALA A 35 19.34 -18.38 -4.10
N ASP A 36 19.18 -17.98 -5.36
CA ASP A 36 20.09 -17.11 -6.10
C ASP A 36 19.75 -15.61 -5.92
N ALA A 37 18.63 -15.30 -5.25
CA ALA A 37 18.23 -13.92 -4.98
C ALA A 37 19.06 -13.29 -3.84
N PRO A 38 19.23 -11.95 -3.83
CA PRO A 38 19.87 -11.27 -2.72
C PRO A 38 19.19 -11.64 -1.40
N ALA A 39 19.97 -11.98 -0.36
CA ALA A 39 19.45 -12.38 0.95
C ALA A 39 18.50 -11.34 1.58
N ILE A 40 18.58 -10.09 1.15
CA ILE A 40 17.73 -8.99 1.60
C ILE A 40 16.33 -8.96 0.96
N ALA A 41 16.08 -9.72 -0.12
CA ALA A 41 14.82 -9.67 -0.87
C ALA A 41 13.60 -10.03 -0.01
N ASN A 42 13.67 -11.16 0.71
CA ASN A 42 12.61 -11.59 1.64
C ASN A 42 12.42 -10.60 2.80
N THR A 43 13.51 -9.99 3.27
CA THR A 43 13.45 -8.98 4.33
C THR A 43 12.76 -7.71 3.84
N LEU A 44 13.04 -7.29 2.60
CA LEU A 44 12.42 -6.09 2.02
C LEU A 44 10.91 -6.27 1.82
N THR A 45 10.47 -7.42 1.28
CA THR A 45 9.03 -7.68 1.10
C THR A 45 8.30 -7.68 2.45
N LEU A 46 8.89 -8.32 3.46
CA LEU A 46 8.37 -8.31 4.83
C LEU A 46 8.27 -6.88 5.38
N VAL A 47 9.35 -6.10 5.29
CA VAL A 47 9.38 -4.71 5.79
C VAL A 47 8.34 -3.84 5.08
N PHE A 48 8.20 -3.97 3.76
CA PHE A 48 7.17 -3.24 3.01
C PHE A 48 5.77 -3.65 3.45
N GLY A 49 5.51 -4.94 3.66
CA GLY A 49 4.24 -5.43 4.18
C GLY A 49 3.89 -4.86 5.56
N VAL A 50 4.84 -4.91 6.51
CA VAL A 50 4.66 -4.33 7.84
C VAL A 50 4.39 -2.83 7.76
N LEU A 51 5.22 -2.08 7.04
CA LEU A 51 5.07 -0.63 6.93
C LEU A 51 3.75 -0.25 6.27
N ALA A 52 3.35 -0.96 5.21
CA ALA A 52 2.07 -0.73 4.55
C ALA A 52 0.91 -0.89 5.52
N LEU A 53 0.88 -1.97 6.30
CA LEU A 53 -0.18 -2.25 7.29
C LEU A 53 -0.19 -1.26 8.44
N VAL A 54 0.97 -0.93 9.01
CA VAL A 54 1.10 0.03 10.11
C VAL A 54 0.58 1.40 9.68
N VAL A 55 1.04 1.88 8.52
CA VAL A 55 0.64 3.19 8.00
C VAL A 55 -0.85 3.21 7.64
N LEU A 56 -1.40 2.11 7.11
CA LEU A 56 -2.85 2.00 6.89
C LEU A 56 -3.63 2.05 8.22
N GLY A 57 -3.11 1.39 9.26
CA GLY A 57 -3.68 1.42 10.61
C GLY A 57 -3.67 2.83 11.19
N VAL A 58 -2.57 3.56 11.02
CA VAL A 58 -2.48 4.99 11.40
C VAL A 58 -3.53 5.80 10.65
N TRP A 59 -3.72 5.57 9.34
CA TRP A 59 -4.78 6.24 8.59
C TRP A 59 -6.17 5.89 9.12
N LEU A 60 -6.46 4.62 9.40
CA LEU A 60 -7.75 4.20 9.95
C LEU A 60 -8.04 4.87 11.31
N ALA A 61 -7.02 5.02 12.16
CA ALA A 61 -7.15 5.64 13.47
C ALA A 61 -7.30 7.17 13.40
N THR A 62 -6.52 7.84 12.54
CA THR A 62 -6.39 9.30 12.54
C THR A 62 -7.15 10.00 11.41
N GLY A 63 -7.48 9.27 10.33
CA GLY A 63 -7.94 9.83 9.07
C GLY A 63 -6.88 10.71 8.37
N ALA A 64 -5.62 10.67 8.79
CA ALA A 64 -4.60 11.60 8.33
C ALA A 64 -4.16 11.33 6.90
N ARG A 65 -4.31 12.33 6.02
CA ARG A 65 -4.01 12.22 4.59
C ARG A 65 -2.58 11.77 4.29
N TRP A 66 -1.60 12.21 5.09
CA TRP A 66 -0.20 11.83 4.93
C TRP A 66 0.00 10.31 5.07
N ALA A 67 -0.73 9.66 5.98
CA ALA A 67 -0.63 8.21 6.17
C ALA A 67 -1.13 7.47 4.91
N MET A 68 -2.23 7.90 4.31
CA MET A 68 -2.69 7.32 3.03
C MET A 68 -1.63 7.49 1.92
N TRP A 69 -1.02 8.68 1.82
CA TRP A 69 0.05 8.92 0.85
C TRP A 69 1.24 8.00 1.07
N VAL A 70 1.70 7.85 2.31
CA VAL A 70 2.83 6.97 2.64
C VAL A 70 2.52 5.52 2.27
N SER A 71 1.30 5.03 2.54
CA SER A 71 0.88 3.69 2.13
C SER A 71 0.91 3.50 0.60
N VAL A 72 0.41 4.48 -0.16
CA VAL A 72 0.48 4.45 -1.62
C VAL A 72 1.93 4.45 -2.11
N VAL A 73 2.80 5.27 -1.53
CA VAL A 73 4.22 5.32 -1.90
C VAL A 73 4.91 3.99 -1.64
N ILE A 74 4.74 3.39 -0.45
CA ILE A 74 5.26 2.06 -0.14
C ILE A 74 4.79 1.04 -1.18
N ARG A 75 3.50 1.11 -1.54
CA ARG A 75 2.92 0.20 -2.52
C ARG A 75 3.52 0.35 -3.91
N VAL A 76 3.72 1.58 -4.37
CA VAL A 76 4.35 1.88 -5.67
C VAL A 76 5.80 1.41 -5.67
N ILE A 77 6.55 1.64 -4.59
CA ILE A 77 7.92 1.15 -4.47
C ILE A 77 7.94 -0.38 -4.54
N GLY A 78 7.11 -1.07 -3.76
CA GLY A 78 7.00 -2.53 -3.80
C GLY A 78 6.63 -3.05 -5.19
N ALA A 79 5.69 -2.40 -5.87
CA ALA A 79 5.30 -2.72 -7.24
C ALA A 79 6.47 -2.58 -8.23
N VAL A 80 7.30 -1.54 -8.11
CA VAL A 80 8.50 -1.36 -8.95
C VAL A 80 9.50 -2.49 -8.71
N PHE A 81 9.71 -2.91 -7.46
CA PHE A 81 10.54 -4.08 -7.16
C PHE A 81 10.01 -5.35 -7.82
N SER A 82 8.69 -5.55 -7.85
CA SER A 82 8.07 -6.69 -8.53
C SER A 82 8.32 -6.72 -10.04
N VAL A 83 8.59 -5.57 -10.68
CA VAL A 83 8.88 -5.51 -12.14
C VAL A 83 10.21 -6.19 -12.48
N MET A 84 11.16 -6.25 -11.55
CA MET A 84 12.45 -6.93 -11.74
C MET A 84 12.27 -8.43 -12.06
N ALA A 85 11.15 -9.02 -11.64
CA ALA A 85 10.82 -10.42 -11.97
C ALA A 85 10.50 -10.63 -13.47
N PHE A 86 10.12 -9.58 -14.22
CA PHE A 86 9.84 -9.71 -15.66
C PHE A 86 11.12 -9.77 -16.51
N THR A 87 12.25 -9.32 -15.97
CA THR A 87 13.53 -9.32 -16.68
C THR A 87 14.30 -10.63 -16.52
N ASP A 88 13.84 -11.53 -15.65
CA ASP A 88 14.49 -12.81 -15.39
C ASP A 88 13.82 -13.95 -16.18
N PRO A 89 14.51 -14.56 -17.16
CA PRO A 89 13.96 -15.63 -17.98
C PRO A 89 13.77 -16.96 -17.24
N THR A 90 14.30 -17.09 -16.01
CA THR A 90 14.15 -18.30 -15.18
C THR A 90 12.82 -18.33 -14.42
N VAL A 91 12.08 -17.22 -14.40
CA VAL A 91 10.80 -17.08 -13.71
C VAL A 91 9.68 -17.75 -14.51
N SER A 92 8.89 -18.60 -13.84
CA SER A 92 7.77 -19.30 -14.48
C SER A 92 6.71 -18.33 -15.05
N THR A 93 6.13 -18.67 -16.20
CA THR A 93 5.03 -17.89 -16.81
C THR A 93 3.84 -17.69 -15.86
N GLY A 94 3.55 -18.68 -15.01
CA GLY A 94 2.49 -18.56 -14.00
C GLY A 94 2.78 -17.47 -12.97
N PHE A 95 4.02 -17.34 -12.52
CA PHE A 95 4.46 -16.27 -11.62
C PHE A 95 4.38 -14.91 -12.30
N VAL A 96 4.81 -14.81 -13.55
CA VAL A 96 4.68 -13.59 -14.37
C VAL A 96 3.23 -13.13 -14.45
N VAL A 97 2.30 -14.03 -14.77
CA VAL A 97 0.86 -13.71 -14.85
C VAL A 97 0.31 -13.27 -13.50
N ALA A 98 0.63 -13.99 -12.42
CA ALA A 98 0.20 -13.61 -11.07
C ALA A 98 0.70 -12.21 -10.68
N ASN A 99 1.94 -11.89 -11.04
CA ASN A 99 2.55 -10.60 -10.76
C ASN A 99 1.89 -9.46 -11.58
N VAL A 100 1.52 -9.71 -12.85
CA VAL A 100 0.73 -8.75 -13.65
C VAL A 100 -0.63 -8.49 -13.00
N VAL A 101 -1.35 -9.55 -12.59
CA VAL A 101 -2.65 -9.42 -11.90
C VAL A 101 -2.47 -8.61 -10.60
N TYR A 102 -1.43 -8.90 -9.83
CA TYR A 102 -1.10 -8.17 -8.61
C TYR A 102 -0.86 -6.68 -8.86
N LEU A 103 -0.10 -6.34 -9.90
CA LEU A 103 0.15 -4.95 -10.30
C LEU A 103 -1.13 -4.23 -10.72
N VAL A 104 -1.96 -4.85 -11.56
CA VAL A 104 -3.23 -4.28 -12.00
C VAL A 104 -4.15 -4.02 -10.81
N LEU A 105 -4.30 -5.00 -9.91
CA LEU A 105 -5.13 -4.82 -8.73
C LEU A 105 -4.58 -3.76 -7.76
N SER A 106 -3.25 -3.60 -7.71
CA SER A 106 -2.61 -2.51 -6.95
C SER A 106 -2.99 -1.15 -7.50
N VAL A 107 -2.97 -0.98 -8.82
CA VAL A 107 -3.41 0.25 -9.48
C VAL A 107 -4.88 0.52 -9.17
N VAL A 108 -5.74 -0.50 -9.24
CA VAL A 108 -7.16 -0.36 -8.87
C VAL A 108 -7.31 0.09 -7.42
N ALA A 109 -6.59 -0.54 -6.48
CA ALA A 109 -6.64 -0.17 -5.07
C ALA A 109 -6.20 1.30 -4.83
N ILE A 110 -5.14 1.75 -5.51
CA ILE A 110 -4.66 3.13 -5.46
C ILE A 110 -5.72 4.09 -6.02
N VAL A 111 -6.28 3.79 -7.20
CA VAL A 111 -7.32 4.62 -7.84
C VAL A 111 -8.54 4.78 -6.93
N LEU A 112 -8.94 3.72 -6.24
CA LEU A 112 -10.06 3.74 -5.31
C LEU A 112 -9.82 4.66 -4.09
N VAL A 113 -8.57 4.85 -3.66
CA VAL A 113 -8.22 5.76 -2.54
C VAL A 113 -7.86 7.18 -2.99
N VAL A 114 -7.73 7.45 -4.30
CA VAL A 114 -7.47 8.80 -4.85
C VAL A 114 -8.37 9.91 -4.29
N PRO A 115 -9.69 9.72 -4.11
CA PRO A 115 -10.54 10.76 -3.54
C PRO A 115 -10.08 11.21 -2.15
N THR A 116 -9.56 10.29 -1.34
CA THR A 116 -9.01 10.57 -0.01
C THR A 116 -7.69 11.34 -0.12
N LEU A 117 -6.88 11.03 -1.13
CA LEU A 117 -5.62 11.73 -1.41
C LEU A 117 -5.82 13.15 -1.96
N ARG A 118 -7.00 13.46 -2.50
CA ARG A 118 -7.33 14.79 -3.05
C ARG A 118 -8.12 15.67 -2.07
N ALA A 119 -8.55 15.13 -0.93
CA ALA A 119 -9.28 15.90 0.06
C ALA A 119 -8.39 17.01 0.67
N PRO A 120 -8.96 18.20 0.97
CA PRO A 120 -8.26 19.23 1.73
C PRO A 120 -7.73 18.65 3.04
N SER A 121 -6.49 18.99 3.40
CA SER A 121 -5.93 18.63 4.71
C SER A 121 -6.84 19.22 5.79
N ARG A 122 -7.44 18.37 6.63
CA ARG A 122 -8.03 18.85 7.88
C ARG A 122 -6.86 19.25 8.76
N ASP A 123 -6.54 20.54 8.76
CA ASP A 123 -5.59 21.12 9.70
C ASP A 123 -6.21 21.06 11.09
N PRO A 124 -5.71 20.23 12.03
CA PRO A 124 -6.25 20.19 13.38
C PRO A 124 -5.80 21.42 14.20
N GLY A 125 -4.78 22.16 13.73
CA GLY A 125 -4.13 23.25 14.47
C GLY A 125 -4.58 24.66 14.08
N GLY A 126 -5.31 24.84 12.98
CA GLY A 126 -5.66 26.18 12.46
C GLY A 126 -6.74 26.93 13.25
N THR A 127 -7.57 26.21 14.01
CA THR A 127 -8.66 26.81 14.81
C THR A 127 -8.21 27.34 16.17
N ALA A 128 -6.99 27.07 16.61
CA ALA A 128 -6.49 27.51 17.92
C ALA A 128 -5.92 28.95 17.90
N LEU A 129 -5.65 29.53 16.73
CA LEU A 129 -4.94 30.82 16.61
C LEU A 129 -5.81 32.01 16.16
N THR A 130 -7.10 31.80 15.87
CA THR A 130 -8.02 32.86 15.39
C THR A 130 -8.98 33.38 16.46
N GLY A 131 -8.75 33.09 17.74
CA GLY A 131 -9.70 33.31 18.83
C GLY A 131 -9.29 34.26 19.95
N GLN A 132 -8.24 35.09 19.78
CA GLN A 132 -7.93 36.16 20.73
C GLN A 132 -7.29 37.37 20.03
N VAL A 133 -8.11 38.34 19.63
CA VAL A 133 -7.77 39.78 19.67
C VAL A 133 -9.02 40.54 20.10
#